data_AF-A0A2W0B6S7-F1
#
_entry.id   AF-A0A2W0B6S7-F1
#
_cell.length_a   1.000
_cell.length_b   1.000
_cell.length_c   1.000
_cell.angle_alpha   90.00
_cell.angle_beta   90.00
_cell.angle_gamma   90.00
#
_symmetry.space_group_name_H-M   'P 1'
#
loop_
_entity.id
_entity.type
_entity.pdbx_description
1 polymer ?
#
loop_
_entity_poly.entity_id
_entity_poly.type
_entity_poly.pdbx_seq_one_letter_code
_entity_poly.pdbx_strand_id
1 'polypeptide(L)'
;MAALKQPIAIYHEHPHWFERLFAELDRRGTRYERVDATRHHFDIEPNGNRKYSLVFNRMSPSAYTRGHGHGIYYTVSYLEHLERLGTRVINGARGFRYEISKASQLSLLHSLGLPYPRARVINHPQEAPAAAEGFRFPVIVKPNVGGS
;
A
#
# COMPACT_ATOMS: atom_id res chain seq x y z
N MET A 1 -6.83 24.58 16.07
CA MET A 1 -7.05 23.83 14.80
C MET A 1 -8.54 23.69 14.61
N ALA A 2 -9.07 23.92 13.40
CA ALA A 2 -10.48 23.65 13.12
C ALA A 2 -10.77 22.16 13.41
N ALA A 3 -11.86 21.88 14.12
CA ALA A 3 -12.26 20.51 14.43
C ALA A 3 -12.55 19.76 13.12
N LEU A 4 -12.03 18.54 12.98
CA LEU A 4 -12.33 17.69 11.83
C LEU A 4 -13.83 17.39 11.80
N LYS A 5 -14.47 17.65 10.66
CA LYS A 5 -15.90 17.39 10.45
C LYS A 5 -16.20 15.90 10.58
N GLN A 6 -15.33 15.06 10.02
CA GLN A 6 -15.37 13.59 10.05
C GLN A 6 -14.07 13.00 10.64
N PRO A 7 -14.08 11.78 11.21
CA PRO A 7 -12.85 11.18 11.76
C PRO A 7 -11.80 10.89 10.68
N ILE A 8 -10.56 10.66 11.12
CA ILE A 8 -9.49 10.05 10.31
C ILE A 8 -9.68 8.53 10.34
N ALA A 9 -9.76 7.86 9.19
CA ALA A 9 -9.66 6.40 9.15
C ALA A 9 -8.19 5.97 9.16
N ILE A 10 -7.80 5.10 10.09
CA ILE A 10 -6.54 4.39 10.06
C ILE A 10 -6.83 3.02 9.44
N TYR A 11 -6.53 2.85 8.15
CA TYR A 11 -6.74 1.60 7.42
C TYR A 11 -5.51 0.73 7.57
N HIS A 12 -5.56 -0.29 8.42
CA HIS A 12 -4.37 -1.06 8.81
C HIS A 12 -4.61 -2.58 8.79
N GLU A 13 -3.56 -3.31 8.43
CA GLU A 13 -3.60 -4.77 8.35
C GLU A 13 -3.11 -5.44 9.64
N HIS A 14 -2.04 -4.94 10.25
CA HIS A 14 -1.49 -5.53 11.47
C HIS A 14 -2.05 -4.84 12.73
N PRO A 15 -2.50 -5.57 13.75
CA PRO A 15 -3.10 -4.97 14.96
C PRO A 15 -2.08 -4.19 15.81
N HIS A 16 -0.86 -4.72 15.97
CA HIS A 16 0.12 -4.17 16.93
C HIS A 16 1.07 -3.10 16.36
N TRP A 17 1.24 -2.99 15.04
CA TRP A 17 2.22 -2.06 14.44
C TRP A 17 1.83 -0.58 14.61
N PHE A 18 0.56 -0.32 14.96
CA PHE A 18 -0.01 1.01 15.05
C PHE A 18 -0.32 1.45 16.49
N GLU A 19 0.04 0.66 17.50
CA GLU A 19 -0.21 0.99 18.92
C GLU A 19 0.35 2.36 19.31
N ARG A 20 1.57 2.69 18.88
CA ARG A 20 2.18 4.02 19.13
C ARG A 20 1.44 5.15 18.42
N LEU A 21 0.93 4.89 17.21
CA LEU A 21 0.14 5.87 16.48
C LEU A 21 -1.20 6.12 17.19
N PHE A 22 -1.88 5.06 17.62
CA PHE A 22 -3.14 5.16 18.35
C PHE A 22 -2.96 5.91 19.67
N ALA A 23 -1.96 5.53 20.47
CA ALA A 23 -1.65 6.22 21.73
C ALA A 23 -1.40 7.73 21.53
N GLU A 24 -0.73 8.11 20.45
CA GLU A 24 -0.48 9.52 20.13
C GLU A 24 -1.74 10.25 19.64
N LEU A 25 -2.59 9.59 18.86
CA LEU A 25 -3.89 10.15 18.43
C LEU A 25 -4.80 10.37 19.65
N ASP A 26 -4.83 9.40 20.57
CA ASP A 26 -5.57 9.48 21.84
C ASP A 26 -5.05 10.65 22.70
N ARG A 27 -3.72 10.75 22.87
CA ARG A 27 -3.07 11.83 23.63
C ARG A 27 -3.40 13.22 23.07
N ARG A 28 -3.58 13.33 21.75
CA ARG A 28 -3.94 14.59 21.06
C ARG A 28 -5.45 14.85 21.02
N GLY A 29 -6.28 13.93 21.50
CA GLY A 29 -7.75 14.03 21.36
C GLY A 29 -8.20 14.05 19.90
N THR A 30 -7.44 13.42 19.00
CA THR A 30 -7.77 13.39 17.57
C THR A 30 -8.88 12.40 17.30
N ARG A 31 -9.92 12.79 16.57
CA ARG A 31 -11.00 11.87 16.17
C ARG A 31 -10.51 10.91 15.07
N TYR A 32 -10.45 9.61 15.37
CA TYR A 32 -10.10 8.59 14.39
C TYR A 32 -10.93 7.31 14.54
N GLU A 33 -10.96 6.51 13.48
CA GLU A 33 -11.50 5.15 13.46
C GLU A 33 -10.41 4.17 13.04
N ARG A 34 -10.38 2.98 13.65
CA ARG A 34 -9.54 1.87 13.21
C ARG A 34 -10.32 1.07 12.17
N VAL A 35 -9.77 0.94 10.97
CA VAL A 35 -10.39 0.21 9.86
C VAL A 35 -9.52 -1.00 9.53
N ASP A 36 -10.08 -2.19 9.74
CA ASP A 36 -9.41 -3.45 9.48
C ASP A 36 -9.31 -3.69 7.96
N ALA A 37 -8.07 -3.71 7.45
CA ALA A 37 -7.80 -3.95 6.03
C ALA A 37 -7.96 -5.41 5.61
N THR A 38 -7.98 -6.35 6.56
CA THR A 38 -8.06 -7.79 6.29
C THR A 38 -9.47 -8.25 5.93
N ARG A 39 -10.50 -7.54 6.42
CA ARG A 39 -11.91 -7.85 6.26
C ARG A 39 -12.71 -6.58 6.05
N HIS A 40 -12.69 -6.08 4.80
CA HIS A 40 -13.28 -4.80 4.43
C HIS A 40 -14.18 -4.93 3.19
N HIS A 41 -15.21 -4.09 3.12
CA HIS A 41 -16.04 -3.87 1.93
C HIS A 41 -16.32 -2.38 1.76
N PHE A 42 -16.64 -1.94 0.55
CA PHE A 42 -17.15 -0.59 0.28
C PHE A 42 -18.25 -0.66 -0.79
N ASP A 43 -19.23 0.21 -0.67
CA ASP A 43 -20.30 0.34 -1.64
C ASP A 43 -19.85 1.19 -2.83
N ILE A 44 -20.29 0.84 -4.04
CA ILE A 44 -20.01 1.64 -5.24
C ILE A 44 -20.85 2.92 -5.24
N GLU A 45 -22.12 2.79 -4.85
CA GLU A 45 -23.06 3.90 -4.82
C GLU A 45 -22.74 4.82 -3.65
N PRO A 46 -22.47 6.11 -3.89
CA PRO A 46 -22.20 7.04 -2.81
C PRO A 46 -23.50 7.43 -2.11
N ASN A 47 -23.62 7.09 -0.83
CA ASN A 47 -24.77 7.45 0.01
C ASN A 47 -24.76 8.94 0.43
N GLY A 48 -24.21 9.82 -0.41
CA GLY A 48 -24.18 11.28 -0.22
C GLY A 48 -23.19 11.84 0.79
N ASN A 49 -22.60 11.03 1.69
CA ASN A 49 -21.69 11.52 2.72
C ASN A 49 -20.30 10.86 2.70
N ARG A 50 -19.24 11.68 2.60
CA ARG A 50 -17.87 11.23 2.87
C ARG A 50 -17.76 10.86 4.35
N LYS A 51 -17.55 9.56 4.63
CA LYS A 51 -17.41 9.03 6.00
C LYS A 51 -16.18 9.55 6.73
N TYR A 52 -15.11 9.89 6.00
CA TYR A 52 -13.81 10.23 6.56
C TYR A 52 -13.27 11.55 6.03
N SER A 53 -12.60 12.32 6.91
CA SER A 53 -11.86 13.52 6.49
C SER A 53 -10.54 13.15 5.80
N LEU A 54 -9.97 12.01 6.18
CA LEU A 54 -8.71 11.47 5.71
C LEU A 54 -8.72 9.95 5.91
N VAL A 55 -8.20 9.20 4.95
CA VAL A 55 -7.86 7.78 5.11
C VAL A 55 -6.35 7.62 5.10
N PHE A 56 -5.80 7.11 6.20
CA PHE A 56 -4.39 6.74 6.33
C PHE A 56 -4.20 5.25 6.02
N ASN A 57 -3.79 4.95 4.79
CA ASN A 57 -3.53 3.62 4.29
C ASN A 57 -2.20 3.04 4.80
N ARG A 58 -2.33 1.92 5.50
CA ARG A 58 -1.26 1.09 6.04
C ARG A 58 -1.48 -0.39 5.76
N MET A 59 -2.11 -0.71 4.62
CA MET A 59 -2.10 -2.08 4.11
C MET A 59 -0.66 -2.52 3.84
N SER A 60 -0.33 -3.75 4.23
CA SER A 60 1.01 -4.29 4.10
C SER A 60 1.17 -5.09 2.79
N PRO A 61 2.22 -4.86 1.98
CA PRO A 61 2.55 -5.73 0.86
C PRO A 61 2.98 -7.14 1.27
N SER A 62 3.38 -7.35 2.54
CA SER A 62 3.73 -8.66 3.08
C SER A 62 2.54 -9.37 3.73
N ALA A 63 1.34 -8.82 3.63
CA ALA A 63 0.12 -9.39 4.20
C ALA A 63 -0.17 -10.84 3.73
N TYR A 64 0.33 -11.24 2.56
CA TYR A 64 0.21 -12.62 2.09
C TYR A 64 0.90 -13.63 3.03
N THR A 65 1.96 -13.24 3.75
CA THR A 65 2.64 -14.12 4.72
C THR A 65 1.80 -14.39 5.97
N ARG A 66 0.72 -13.61 6.16
CA ARG A 66 -0.23 -13.72 7.26
C ARG A 66 -1.62 -14.19 6.81
N GLY A 67 -1.74 -14.67 5.56
CA GLY A 67 -3.02 -15.12 5.00
C GLY A 67 -3.95 -13.99 4.53
N HIS A 68 -3.47 -12.74 4.49
CA HIS A 68 -4.25 -11.56 4.10
C HIS A 68 -3.91 -11.07 2.69
N GLY A 69 -3.49 -11.97 1.79
CA GLY A 69 -3.03 -11.63 0.44
C GLY A 69 -4.11 -10.99 -0.45
N HIS A 70 -5.38 -11.36 -0.25
CA HIS A 70 -6.52 -10.77 -0.95
C HIS A 70 -6.64 -9.26 -0.74
N GLY A 71 -6.24 -8.76 0.43
CA GLY A 71 -6.28 -7.35 0.77
C GLY A 71 -5.35 -6.48 -0.07
N ILE A 72 -4.26 -7.05 -0.62
CA ILE A 72 -3.22 -6.28 -1.32
C ILE A 72 -3.79 -5.62 -2.57
N TYR A 73 -4.34 -6.40 -3.50
CA TYR A 73 -4.89 -5.82 -4.73
C TYR A 73 -6.25 -5.15 -4.51
N TYR A 74 -7.05 -5.68 -3.57
CA TYR A 74 -8.30 -5.05 -3.13
C TYR A 74 -8.09 -3.60 -2.69
N THR A 75 -7.03 -3.35 -1.92
CA THR A 75 -6.72 -2.02 -1.40
C THR A 75 -6.54 -1.01 -2.53
N VAL A 76 -5.89 -1.38 -3.65
CA VAL A 76 -5.74 -0.46 -4.80
C VAL A 76 -7.12 0.06 -5.24
N SER A 77 -8.08 -0.83 -5.48
CA SER A 77 -9.43 -0.48 -5.90
C SER A 77 -10.17 0.39 -4.87
N TYR A 78 -10.00 0.10 -3.59
CA TYR A 78 -10.59 0.90 -2.50
C TYR A 78 -10.01 2.32 -2.44
N LEU A 79 -8.69 2.47 -2.51
CA LEU A 79 -8.06 3.79 -2.48
C LEU A 79 -8.48 4.64 -3.68
N GLU A 80 -8.56 4.04 -4.87
CA GLU A 80 -9.06 4.76 -6.05
C GLU A 80 -10.52 5.17 -5.93
N HIS A 81 -11.36 4.32 -5.34
CA HIS A 81 -12.75 4.65 -5.09
C HIS A 81 -12.85 5.87 -4.14
N LEU A 82 -12.09 5.87 -3.04
CA LEU A 82 -12.03 7.00 -2.12
C LEU A 82 -11.53 8.29 -2.78
N GLU A 83 -10.47 8.19 -3.60
CA GLU A 83 -9.91 9.31 -4.35
C GLU A 83 -10.92 9.86 -5.38
N ARG A 84 -11.68 9.00 -6.08
CA ARG A 84 -12.77 9.42 -6.98
C ARG A 84 -13.88 10.16 -6.25
N LEU A 85 -14.22 9.73 -5.04
CA LEU A 85 -15.16 10.46 -4.17
C LEU A 85 -14.55 11.75 -3.60
N GLY A 86 -13.26 12.00 -3.84
CA GLY A 86 -12.46 13.13 -3.36
C GLY A 86 -12.10 13.07 -1.88
N THR A 87 -12.22 11.89 -1.26
CA THR A 87 -11.68 11.66 0.09
C THR A 87 -10.16 11.75 0.01
N ARG A 88 -9.54 12.48 0.95
CA ARG A 88 -8.07 12.56 1.02
C ARG A 88 -7.52 11.20 1.48
N VAL A 89 -6.51 10.68 0.80
CA VAL A 89 -5.88 9.40 1.12
C VAL A 89 -4.36 9.54 1.23
N ILE A 90 -3.76 8.93 2.25
CA ILE A 90 -2.31 8.90 2.48
C ILE A 90 -1.91 7.49 2.95
N ASN A 91 -1.09 6.69 2.28
CA ASN A 91 -0.62 6.83 0.91
C ASN A 91 -1.74 6.46 -0.07
N GLY A 92 -2.00 7.32 -1.04
CA GLY A 92 -3.01 7.13 -2.08
C GLY A 92 -2.73 5.96 -3.03
N ALA A 93 -3.65 5.70 -3.96
CA ALA A 93 -3.61 4.54 -4.85
C ALA A 93 -2.31 4.48 -5.67
N ARG A 94 -1.85 5.62 -6.18
CA ARG A 94 -0.59 5.71 -6.92
C ARG A 94 0.62 5.31 -6.08
N GLY A 95 0.71 5.80 -4.85
CA GLY A 95 1.79 5.44 -3.94
C GLY A 95 1.75 3.95 -3.59
N PHE A 96 0.55 3.42 -3.31
CA PHE A 96 0.38 2.02 -2.97
C PHE A 96 0.68 1.07 -4.14
N ARG A 97 0.41 1.45 -5.39
CA ARG A 97 0.84 0.69 -6.57
C ARG A 97 2.35 0.50 -6.66
N TYR A 98 3.12 1.54 -6.33
CA TYR A 98 4.57 1.40 -6.26
C TYR A 98 4.99 0.53 -5.07
N GLU A 99 4.36 0.72 -3.91
CA GLU A 99 4.61 -0.07 -2.70
C GLU A 99 4.48 -1.59 -2.95
N ILE A 100 3.53 -2.02 -3.78
CA ILE A 100 3.30 -3.44 -4.09
C ILE A 100 4.04 -3.97 -5.32
N SER A 101 4.89 -3.19 -5.99
CA SER A 101 5.57 -3.61 -7.23
C SER A 101 7.00 -3.08 -7.32
N LYS A 102 7.99 -3.93 -7.01
CA LYS A 102 9.42 -3.62 -7.21
C LYS A 102 9.74 -3.31 -8.67
N ALA A 103 9.11 -4.02 -9.61
CA ALA A 103 9.26 -3.73 -11.03
C ALA A 103 8.87 -2.28 -11.36
N SER A 104 7.71 -1.82 -10.87
CA SER A 104 7.25 -0.44 -11.06
C SER A 104 8.14 0.58 -10.36
N GLN A 105 8.67 0.25 -9.17
CA GLN A 105 9.65 1.09 -8.48
C GLN A 105 10.93 1.27 -9.31
N LEU A 106 11.48 0.19 -9.87
CA LEU A 106 12.69 0.25 -10.69
C LEU A 106 12.47 1.06 -11.97
N SER A 107 11.33 0.89 -12.64
CA SER A 107 10.96 1.71 -13.80
C SER A 107 10.84 3.19 -13.44
N LEU A 108 10.28 3.52 -12.26
CA LEU A 108 10.22 4.91 -11.78
C LEU A 108 11.63 5.47 -11.53
N LEU A 109 12.48 4.74 -10.81
CA LEU A 109 13.86 5.15 -10.53
C LEU A 109 14.62 5.40 -11.83
N HIS A 110 14.49 4.50 -12.82
CA HIS A 110 15.06 4.67 -14.15
C HIS A 110 14.57 5.95 -14.83
N SER A 111 13.26 6.18 -14.86
CA SER A 111 12.68 7.37 -15.51
C SER A 111 13.12 8.69 -14.89
N LEU A 112 13.50 8.66 -13.60
CA LEU A 112 13.99 9.82 -12.86
C LEU A 112 15.52 9.96 -12.91
N GLY A 113 16.23 9.04 -13.58
CA GLY A 113 17.70 9.01 -13.59
C GLY A 113 18.33 8.68 -12.22
N LEU A 114 17.59 8.03 -11.33
CA LEU A 114 18.07 7.65 -9.99
C LEU A 114 18.79 6.30 -10.02
N PRO A 115 19.81 6.08 -9.18
CA PRO A 115 20.56 4.83 -9.16
C PRO A 115 19.74 3.67 -8.56
N TYR A 116 19.89 2.48 -9.13
CA TYR A 116 19.36 1.20 -8.64
C TYR A 116 20.22 0.03 -9.15
N PRO A 117 20.20 -1.16 -8.49
CA PRO A 117 20.92 -2.32 -8.99
C PRO A 117 20.40 -2.77 -10.36
N ARG A 118 21.29 -3.13 -11.29
CA ARG A 118 20.90 -3.69 -12.59
C ARG A 118 19.97 -4.88 -12.36
N ALA A 119 18.79 -4.84 -12.98
CA ALA A 119 17.73 -5.80 -12.74
C ALA A 119 17.01 -6.16 -14.03
N ARG A 120 16.46 -7.37 -14.09
CA ARG A 120 15.52 -7.82 -15.12
C ARG A 120 14.27 -8.37 -14.42
N VAL A 121 13.11 -8.18 -15.03
CA VAL A 121 11.83 -8.64 -14.50
C VAL A 121 11.37 -9.81 -15.34
N ILE A 122 11.04 -10.92 -14.68
CA ILE A 122 10.49 -12.13 -15.32
C ILE A 122 9.13 -12.44 -14.71
N ASN A 123 8.21 -12.98 -15.51
CA ASN A 123 6.90 -13.46 -15.06
C ASN A 123 6.84 -14.98 -14.88
N HIS A 124 7.81 -15.73 -15.42
CA HIS A 124 7.87 -17.17 -15.34
C HIS A 124 9.27 -17.65 -14.89
N PRO A 125 9.39 -18.64 -13.99
CA PRO A 125 10.69 -19.10 -13.50
C PRO A 125 11.62 -19.65 -14.58
N GLN A 126 11.09 -20.17 -15.69
CA GLN A 126 11.90 -20.69 -16.81
C GLN A 126 12.71 -19.60 -17.52
N GLU A 127 12.33 -18.32 -17.38
CA GLU A 127 13.09 -17.20 -17.94
C GLU A 127 14.35 -16.87 -17.13
N ALA A 128 14.50 -17.42 -15.91
CA ALA A 128 15.58 -17.03 -15.00
C ALA A 128 16.99 -17.24 -15.57
N PRO A 129 17.33 -18.34 -16.27
CA PRO A 129 18.66 -18.52 -16.87
C PRO A 129 18.97 -17.42 -17.90
N ALA A 130 18.07 -17.19 -18.86
CA ALA A 130 18.23 -16.16 -19.88
C ALA A 130 18.29 -14.74 -19.25
N ALA A 131 17.44 -14.49 -18.25
CA ALA A 131 17.45 -13.23 -17.51
C ALA A 131 18.69 -13.01 -16.63
N ALA A 132 19.50 -14.04 -16.35
CA ALA A 132 20.77 -13.90 -15.64
C ALA A 132 21.96 -13.62 -16.58
N GLU A 133 21.82 -13.81 -17.90
CA GLU A 133 22.92 -13.67 -18.85
C GLU A 133 23.53 -12.26 -18.83
N GLY A 134 24.86 -12.18 -18.66
CA GLY A 134 25.58 -10.90 -18.58
C GLY A 134 25.48 -10.19 -17.22
N PHE A 135 24.92 -10.83 -16.18
CA PHE A 135 25.11 -10.41 -14.79
C PHE A 135 26.35 -11.07 -14.18
N ARG A 136 26.97 -10.39 -13.22
CA ARG A 136 28.02 -10.98 -12.37
C ARG A 136 27.38 -11.75 -11.23
N PHE A 137 27.85 -12.97 -10.97
CA PHE A 137 27.40 -13.76 -9.83
C PHE A 137 28.06 -13.31 -8.51
N PRO A 138 27.34 -13.42 -7.38
CA PRO A 138 25.99 -13.98 -7.23
C PRO A 138 24.88 -13.02 -7.70
N VAL A 139 23.77 -13.59 -8.20
CA VAL A 139 22.53 -12.87 -8.56
C VAL A 139 21.48 -13.06 -7.48
N ILE A 140 20.71 -12.02 -7.18
CA ILE A 140 19.61 -12.05 -6.20
C ILE A 140 18.27 -12.13 -6.94
N VAL A 141 17.45 -13.13 -6.60
CA VAL A 141 16.05 -13.21 -7.02
C VAL A 141 15.16 -12.61 -5.93
N LYS A 142 14.23 -11.74 -6.29
CA LYS A 142 13.24 -11.16 -5.36
C LYS A 142 11.82 -11.34 -5.89
N PRO A 143 10.85 -11.70 -5.04
CA PRO A 143 9.44 -11.62 -5.43
C PRO A 143 9.08 -10.16 -5.72
N ASN A 144 8.19 -9.93 -6.70
CA ASN A 144 7.79 -8.57 -7.08
C ASN A 144 7.04 -7.87 -5.94
N VAL A 145 6.07 -8.57 -5.36
CA VAL A 145 5.25 -8.10 -4.23
C VAL A 145 5.87 -8.55 -2.91
N GLY A 146 5.72 -7.73 -1.86
CA GLY A 146 6.14 -8.09 -0.52
C GLY A 146 7.55 -7.62 -0.14
N GLY A 147 7.94 -7.94 1.07
CA GLY A 147 9.20 -7.55 1.68
C GLY A 147 9.18 -7.99 3.14
N SER A 148 10.34 -8.38 3.65
CA SER A 148 10.57 -8.74 5.05
C SER A 148 11.38 -7.63 5.71
#